data_AF-A0A942CV78-F1
#
_entry.id   AF-A0A942CV78-F1
#
_cell.length_a   1.000
_cell.length_b   1.000
_cell.length_c   1.000
_cell.angle_alpha   90.00
_cell.angle_beta   90.00
_cell.angle_gamma   90.00
#
_symmetry.space_group_name_H-M   'P 1'
#
loop_
_entity.id
_entity.type
_entity.pdbx_description
1 polymer ?
#
loop_
_entity_poly.entity_id
_entity_poly.type
_entity_poly.pdbx_seq_one_letter_code
_entity_poly.pdbx_strand_id
1 'polypeptide(L)'
;MMSVALNEAIELRRTGSLMKAYEVAQTACGVCVRFAQGMETVLDGLHRHAKHLGLVPSAAPLSAENFRGSRGQRTARITGFLNKVLLSRRSQFIHKAATLKEMVAELKDEFSKTVEDLVGGLDVRTDGLWDCLDCCQFDLNTCLRETVVLLKSFLVALPDDQIASFESELKLPSVRTAPRSFAFRHRRFAAVPGK
;
A
#
# COMPACT_ATOMS: atom_id res chain seq x y z
N MET A 1 -2.11 -7.98 -9.05
CA MET A 1 -3.48 -8.36 -8.65
C MET A 1 -4.30 -7.15 -8.17
N MET A 2 -3.80 -6.31 -7.24
CA MET A 2 -4.52 -5.11 -6.78
C MET A 2 -4.92 -4.16 -7.93
N SER A 3 -3.98 -3.76 -8.79
CA SER A 3 -4.29 -2.87 -9.92
C SER A 3 -5.26 -3.48 -10.93
N VAL A 4 -5.23 -4.81 -11.09
CA VAL A 4 -6.18 -5.51 -11.97
C VAL A 4 -7.58 -5.43 -11.38
N ALA A 5 -7.73 -5.73 -10.09
CA ALA A 5 -9.02 -5.64 -9.41
C ALA A 5 -9.57 -4.20 -9.38
N LEU A 6 -8.73 -3.19 -9.14
CA LEU A 6 -9.21 -1.81 -9.16
C LEU A 6 -9.63 -1.36 -10.57
N ASN A 7 -8.86 -1.70 -11.61
CA ASN A 7 -9.26 -1.42 -12.99
C ASN A 7 -10.58 -2.11 -13.35
N GLU A 8 -10.76 -3.37 -12.95
CA GLU A 8 -12.01 -4.09 -13.13
C GLU A 8 -13.18 -3.41 -12.40
N ALA A 9 -12.99 -2.96 -11.16
CA ALA A 9 -14.00 -2.21 -10.42
C ALA A 9 -14.38 -0.89 -11.13
N ILE A 10 -13.40 -0.16 -11.68
CA ILE A 10 -13.62 1.08 -12.43
C ILE A 10 -14.40 0.81 -13.72
N GLU A 11 -14.06 -0.25 -14.46
CA GLU A 11 -14.79 -0.63 -15.68
C GLU A 11 -16.22 -1.10 -15.38
N LEU A 12 -16.42 -1.86 -14.30
CA LEU A 12 -17.76 -2.25 -13.83
C LEU A 12 -18.61 -1.03 -13.46
N ARG A 13 -18.00 -0.01 -12.84
CA ARG A 13 -18.67 1.27 -12.58
C ARG A 13 -19.03 1.98 -13.88
N ARG A 14 -18.10 2.10 -14.84
CA ARG A 14 -18.34 2.75 -16.14
C ARG A 14 -19.48 2.12 -16.94
N THR A 15 -19.63 0.81 -16.82
CA THR A 15 -20.70 0.03 -17.45
C THR A 15 -22.00 -0.01 -16.63
N GLY A 16 -22.08 0.74 -15.51
CA GLY A 16 -23.29 0.86 -14.68
C GLY A 16 -23.51 -0.27 -13.68
N SER A 17 -22.60 -1.25 -13.59
CA SER A 17 -22.69 -2.39 -12.66
C SER A 17 -22.16 -2.03 -11.26
N LEU A 18 -22.80 -1.06 -10.60
CA LEU A 18 -22.29 -0.45 -9.34
C LEU A 18 -22.09 -1.45 -8.20
N MET A 19 -23.04 -2.36 -7.97
CA MET A 19 -22.91 -3.36 -6.90
C MET A 19 -21.66 -4.24 -7.08
N LYS A 20 -21.40 -4.69 -8.31
CA LYS A 20 -20.21 -5.48 -8.64
C LYS A 20 -18.94 -4.63 -8.51
N ALA A 21 -18.99 -3.38 -8.95
CA ALA A 21 -17.87 -2.45 -8.80
C ALA A 21 -17.46 -2.31 -7.32
N TYR A 22 -18.43 -2.17 -6.41
CA TYR A 22 -18.16 -2.07 -4.97
C TYR A 22 -17.61 -3.37 -4.38
N GLU A 23 -18.14 -4.54 -4.75
CA GLU A 23 -17.61 -5.84 -4.31
C GLU A 23 -16.16 -6.06 -4.75
N VAL A 24 -15.84 -5.69 -5.99
CA VAL A 24 -14.48 -5.77 -6.52
C VAL A 24 -13.56 -4.74 -5.83
N ALA A 25 -14.04 -3.52 -5.56
CA ALA A 25 -13.29 -2.51 -4.80
C ALA A 25 -12.97 -2.97 -3.37
N GLN A 26 -13.91 -3.60 -2.67
CA GLN A 26 -13.66 -4.23 -1.37
C GLN A 26 -12.60 -5.34 -1.45
N THR A 27 -12.64 -6.14 -2.52
CA THR A 27 -11.61 -7.15 -2.78
C THR A 27 -10.24 -6.51 -2.97
N ALA A 28 -10.18 -5.43 -3.76
CA ALA A 28 -8.96 -4.65 -3.98
C ALA A 28 -8.41 -4.08 -2.66
N CYS A 29 -9.28 -3.57 -1.77
CA CYS A 29 -8.91 -3.09 -0.44
C CYS A 29 -8.23 -4.18 0.40
N GLY A 30 -8.82 -5.39 0.48
CA GLY A 30 -8.21 -6.50 1.23
C GLY A 30 -6.86 -6.95 0.67
N VAL A 31 -6.60 -6.76 -0.63
CA VAL A 31 -5.27 -6.99 -1.22
C VAL A 31 -4.32 -5.83 -0.90
N CYS A 32 -4.80 -4.59 -1.00
CA CYS A 32 -4.05 -3.36 -0.68
C CYS A 32 -3.51 -3.40 0.76
N VAL A 33 -4.37 -3.72 1.74
CA VAL A 33 -3.98 -3.79 3.15
C VAL A 33 -2.85 -4.80 3.39
N ARG A 34 -2.99 -6.02 2.88
CA ARG A 34 -1.96 -7.06 3.04
C ARG A 34 -0.65 -6.69 2.33
N PHE A 35 -0.76 -6.07 1.17
CA PHE A 35 0.38 -5.63 0.39
C PHE A 35 1.14 -4.50 1.09
N ALA A 36 0.43 -3.48 1.58
CA ALA A 36 0.99 -2.39 2.36
C ALA A 36 1.66 -2.89 3.65
N GLN A 37 1.02 -3.81 4.38
CA GLN A 37 1.60 -4.45 5.56
C GLN A 37 2.93 -5.15 5.25
N GLY A 38 3.01 -5.90 4.15
CA GLY A 38 4.26 -6.54 3.73
C GLY A 38 5.36 -5.52 3.42
N MET A 39 5.03 -4.42 2.76
CA MET A 39 5.98 -3.33 2.51
C MET A 39 6.43 -2.64 3.80
N GLU A 40 5.51 -2.37 4.73
CA GLU A 40 5.83 -1.81 6.05
C GLU A 40 6.80 -2.72 6.81
N THR A 41 6.60 -4.04 6.79
CA THR A 41 7.51 -5.02 7.41
C THR A 41 8.90 -4.98 6.79
N VAL A 42 9.01 -4.94 5.46
CA VAL A 42 10.31 -4.84 4.77
C VAL A 42 11.01 -3.53 5.14
N LEU A 43 10.31 -2.40 5.03
CA LEU A 43 10.87 -1.08 5.34
C LEU A 43 11.32 -0.97 6.80
N ASP A 44 10.57 -1.56 7.73
CA ASP A 44 10.94 -1.64 9.14
C ASP A 44 12.21 -2.48 9.36
N GLY A 45 12.30 -3.65 8.72
CA GLY A 45 13.48 -4.51 8.75
C GLY A 45 14.73 -3.81 8.21
N LEU A 46 14.60 -3.11 7.07
CA LEU A 46 15.67 -2.30 6.47
C LEU A 46 16.12 -1.17 7.41
N HIS A 47 15.17 -0.44 7.99
CA HIS A 47 15.45 0.67 8.90
C HIS A 47 16.20 0.19 10.15
N ARG A 48 15.73 -0.89 10.78
CA ARG A 48 16.37 -1.47 11.97
C ARG A 48 17.79 -1.97 11.67
N HIS A 49 17.97 -2.80 10.65
CA HIS A 49 19.29 -3.36 10.35
C HIS A 49 20.30 -2.30 9.91
N ALA A 50 19.90 -1.33 9.07
CA ALA A 50 20.79 -0.24 8.69
C ALA A 50 21.21 0.62 9.90
N LYS A 51 20.39 0.69 10.95
CA LYS A 51 20.72 1.37 12.21
C LYS A 51 21.66 0.55 13.12
N HIS A 52 21.60 -0.78 13.09
CA HIS A 52 22.44 -1.61 13.95
C HIS A 52 23.79 -1.97 13.33
N LEU A 53 23.83 -2.33 12.04
CA LEU A 53 25.00 -2.91 11.39
C LEU A 53 25.99 -1.88 10.82
N GLY A 54 25.75 -0.58 11.01
CA GLY A 54 26.66 0.43 10.47
C GLY A 54 26.64 0.56 8.94
N LEU A 55 25.75 -0.14 8.25
CA LEU A 55 25.74 -0.21 6.79
C LEU A 55 25.56 1.18 6.17
N VAL A 56 26.14 1.36 4.98
CA VAL A 56 26.04 2.60 4.20
C VAL A 56 25.44 2.31 2.82
N PRO A 57 24.17 1.83 2.73
CA PRO A 57 23.54 1.62 1.44
C PRO A 57 23.30 2.95 0.71
N SER A 58 23.27 2.89 -0.61
CA SER A 58 22.95 4.06 -1.44
C SER A 58 21.44 4.28 -1.53
N ALA A 59 21.00 5.54 -1.37
CA ALA A 59 19.61 5.94 -1.54
C ALA A 59 19.53 7.31 -2.24
N ALA A 60 19.01 7.32 -3.47
CA ALA A 60 18.61 8.56 -4.13
C ALA A 60 17.36 9.15 -3.44
N PRO A 61 17.15 10.49 -3.45
CA PRO A 61 15.94 11.10 -2.92
C PRO A 61 14.68 10.61 -3.66
N LEU A 62 13.52 10.74 -3.02
CA LEU A 62 12.23 10.53 -3.68
C LEU A 62 12.02 11.61 -4.75
N SER A 63 11.56 11.20 -5.94
CA SER A 63 11.15 12.15 -6.99
C SER A 63 9.67 12.48 -6.84
N ALA A 64 9.34 13.76 -6.68
CA ALA A 64 7.95 14.20 -6.56
C ALA A 64 7.15 13.95 -7.85
N GLU A 65 7.79 13.95 -9.02
CA GLU A 65 7.14 13.70 -10.32
C GLU A 65 6.63 12.25 -10.45
N ASN A 66 7.14 11.33 -9.64
CA ASN A 66 6.71 9.94 -9.63
C ASN A 66 5.44 9.71 -8.78
N PHE A 67 4.90 10.75 -8.15
CA PHE A 67 3.68 10.67 -7.34
C PHE A 67 2.55 11.48 -7.99
N ARG A 68 1.35 10.92 -7.99
CA ARG A 68 0.12 11.59 -8.43
C ARG A 68 -0.56 12.34 -7.29
N GLY A 69 -0.58 11.76 -6.09
CA GLY A 69 -1.20 12.37 -4.93
C GLY A 69 -0.44 13.62 -4.46
N SER A 70 -1.17 14.69 -4.18
CA SER A 70 -0.58 15.95 -3.70
C SER A 70 0.23 15.77 -2.41
N ARG A 71 -0.23 14.87 -1.52
CA ARG A 71 0.51 14.47 -0.31
C ARG A 71 1.82 13.77 -0.65
N GLY A 72 1.79 12.77 -1.53
CA GLY A 72 3.00 12.06 -1.97
C GLY A 72 4.02 13.00 -2.62
N GLN A 73 3.57 13.91 -3.48
CA GLN A 73 4.41 14.94 -4.08
C GLN A 73 5.02 15.87 -3.04
N ARG A 74 4.22 16.34 -2.07
CA ARG A 74 4.70 17.21 -0.99
C ARG A 74 5.75 16.51 -0.14
N THR A 75 5.48 15.28 0.29
CA THR A 75 6.41 14.48 1.10
C THR A 75 7.71 14.26 0.33
N ALA A 76 7.65 13.85 -0.94
CA ALA A 76 8.84 13.67 -1.77
C ALA A 76 9.68 14.95 -1.93
N ARG A 77 9.04 16.12 -2.07
CA ARG A 77 9.75 17.43 -2.11
C ARG A 77 10.46 17.72 -0.80
N ILE A 78 9.79 17.52 0.33
CA ILE A 78 10.38 17.71 1.67
C ILE A 78 11.56 16.76 1.87
N THR A 79 11.40 15.49 1.53
CA THR A 79 12.48 14.49 1.59
C THR A 79 13.65 14.86 0.67
N GLY A 80 13.38 15.36 -0.53
CA GLY A 80 14.40 15.85 -1.45
C GLY A 80 15.21 17.02 -0.87
N PHE A 81 14.56 17.92 -0.14
CA PHE A 81 15.24 18.99 0.60
C PHE A 81 16.06 18.45 1.77
N LEU A 82 15.47 17.59 2.61
CA LEU A 82 16.16 17.00 3.75
C LEU A 82 17.38 16.16 3.34
N ASN A 83 17.33 15.49 2.20
CA ASN A 83 18.46 14.73 1.67
C ASN A 83 19.71 15.62 1.43
N LYS A 84 19.52 16.90 1.08
CA LYS A 84 20.62 17.87 0.94
C LYS A 84 21.23 18.28 2.29
N VAL A 85 20.50 18.14 3.39
CA VAL A 85 20.92 18.51 4.74
C VAL A 85 21.47 17.31 5.52
N LEU A 86 20.99 16.10 5.21
CA LEU A 86 21.47 14.86 5.82
C LEU A 86 22.92 14.59 5.38
N LEU A 87 23.83 14.67 6.36
CA LEU A 87 25.28 14.66 6.12
C LEU A 87 25.85 13.30 5.72
N SER A 88 25.12 12.20 5.90
CA SER A 88 25.60 10.85 5.57
C SER A 88 24.62 10.05 4.72
N ARG A 89 25.15 9.25 3.78
CA ARG A 89 24.35 8.32 2.96
C ARG A 89 23.52 7.35 3.80
N ARG A 90 24.07 6.91 4.94
CA ARG A 90 23.37 6.07 5.91
C ARG A 90 22.15 6.78 6.48
N SER A 91 22.29 8.03 6.92
CA SER A 91 21.17 8.84 7.41
C SER A 91 20.11 9.07 6.33
N GLN A 92 20.54 9.32 5.08
CA GLN A 92 19.65 9.47 3.94
C GLN A 92 18.85 8.19 3.65
N PHE A 93 19.49 7.03 3.70
CA PHE A 93 18.84 5.72 3.55
C PHE A 93 17.81 5.47 4.66
N ILE A 94 18.22 5.62 5.93
CA ILE A 94 17.36 5.40 7.10
C ILE A 94 16.14 6.33 7.07
N HIS A 95 16.36 7.61 6.73
CA HIS A 95 15.30 8.59 6.59
C HIS A 95 14.33 8.21 5.47
N LYS A 96 14.84 7.85 4.28
CA LYS A 96 13.98 7.44 3.16
C LYS A 96 13.16 6.19 3.48
N ALA A 97 13.75 5.21 4.17
CA ALA A 97 13.02 4.01 4.61
C ALA A 97 11.88 4.36 5.59
N ALA A 98 12.13 5.26 6.55
CA ALA A 98 11.11 5.73 7.48
C ALA A 98 9.99 6.50 6.76
N THR A 99 10.33 7.46 5.90
CA THR A 99 9.35 8.22 5.12
C THR A 99 8.47 7.32 4.25
N LEU A 100 9.06 6.34 3.56
CA LEU A 100 8.28 5.40 2.75
C LEU A 100 7.33 4.56 3.60
N LYS A 101 7.75 4.15 4.81
CA LYS A 101 6.90 3.37 5.72
C LYS A 101 5.67 4.17 6.13
N GLU A 102 5.86 5.44 6.48
CA GLU A 102 4.78 6.36 6.82
C GLU A 102 3.84 6.57 5.62
N MET A 103 4.38 6.86 4.44
CA MET A 103 3.57 7.05 3.22
C MET A 103 2.73 5.80 2.89
N VAL A 104 3.29 4.61 3.02
CA VAL A 104 2.58 3.34 2.77
C VAL A 104 1.43 3.15 3.75
N ALA A 105 1.66 3.41 5.04
CA ALA A 105 0.63 3.31 6.06
C ALA A 105 -0.52 4.30 5.80
N GLU A 106 -0.19 5.56 5.48
CA GLU A 106 -1.18 6.58 5.17
C GLU A 106 -1.99 6.26 3.91
N LEU A 107 -1.34 5.80 2.84
CA LEU A 107 -2.01 5.40 1.59
C LEU A 107 -2.94 4.20 1.80
N LYS A 108 -2.53 3.24 2.63
CA LYS A 108 -3.37 2.10 3.03
C LYS A 108 -4.63 2.56 3.76
N ASP A 109 -4.48 3.45 4.72
CA ASP A 109 -5.60 3.95 5.53
C ASP A 109 -6.56 4.78 4.67
N GLU A 110 -6.03 5.64 3.80
CA GLU A 110 -6.82 6.44 2.85
C GLU A 110 -7.57 5.58 1.83
N PHE A 111 -6.91 4.56 1.27
CA PHE A 111 -7.54 3.60 0.35
C PHE A 111 -8.68 2.86 1.05
N SER A 112 -8.44 2.37 2.27
CA SER A 112 -9.44 1.60 3.04
C SER A 112 -10.66 2.45 3.37
N LYS A 113 -10.42 3.67 3.87
CA LYS A 113 -11.49 4.63 4.17
C LYS A 113 -12.29 5.00 2.94
N THR A 114 -11.63 5.22 1.80
CA THR A 114 -12.32 5.59 0.55
C THR A 114 -13.20 4.43 0.05
N VAL A 115 -12.79 3.18 0.22
CA VAL A 115 -13.64 2.01 -0.07
C VAL A 115 -14.82 1.91 0.91
N GLU A 116 -14.61 2.18 2.20
CA GLU A 116 -15.70 2.23 3.19
C GLU A 116 -16.74 3.30 2.83
N ASP A 117 -16.28 4.51 2.47
CA ASP A 117 -17.14 5.62 2.04
C ASP A 117 -17.92 5.29 0.76
N LEU A 118 -17.29 4.59 -0.20
CA LEU A 118 -17.96 4.10 -1.42
C LEU A 118 -19.07 3.09 -1.12
N VAL A 119 -18.84 2.18 -0.18
CA VAL A 119 -19.77 1.09 0.17
C VAL A 119 -20.90 1.60 1.05
N GLY A 120 -20.62 2.52 1.97
CA GLY A 120 -21.59 3.11 2.89
C GLY A 120 -22.55 4.12 2.26
N GLY A 121 -22.45 4.32 0.94
CA GLY A 121 -23.01 5.43 0.17
C GLY A 121 -24.36 5.99 0.63
N LEU A 122 -24.34 7.27 1.04
CA LEU A 122 -25.51 8.12 1.21
C LEU A 122 -25.58 9.27 0.17
N ASP A 123 -24.65 9.37 -0.81
CA ASP A 123 -24.58 10.55 -1.68
C ASP A 123 -24.30 10.27 -3.18
N VAL A 124 -24.72 11.23 -4.02
CA VAL A 124 -24.92 11.15 -5.49
C VAL A 124 -23.62 11.39 -6.30
N ARG A 125 -22.49 11.74 -5.67
CA ARG A 125 -21.21 12.00 -6.37
C ARG A 125 -20.07 11.13 -5.85
N THR A 126 -19.96 9.91 -6.37
CA THR A 126 -18.87 8.98 -6.04
C THR A 126 -17.62 9.17 -6.90
N ASP A 127 -17.67 10.01 -7.93
CA ASP A 127 -16.59 10.18 -8.92
C ASP A 127 -15.23 10.50 -8.27
N GLY A 128 -15.22 11.46 -7.34
CA GLY A 128 -13.99 11.83 -6.62
C GLY A 128 -13.42 10.72 -5.73
N LEU A 129 -14.25 9.80 -5.24
CA LEU A 129 -13.79 8.67 -4.44
C LEU A 129 -13.08 7.64 -5.32
N TRP A 130 -13.58 7.38 -6.53
CA TRP A 130 -12.91 6.49 -7.47
C TRP A 130 -11.57 7.06 -7.97
N ASP A 131 -11.52 8.36 -8.24
CA ASP A 131 -10.27 9.04 -8.61
C ASP A 131 -9.25 8.97 -7.45
N CYS A 132 -9.72 9.11 -6.21
CA CYS A 132 -8.91 8.91 -5.01
C CYS A 132 -8.33 7.49 -4.93
N LEU A 133 -9.12 6.45 -5.18
CA LEU A 133 -8.63 5.06 -5.20
C LEU A 133 -7.54 4.84 -6.26
N ASP A 134 -7.73 5.37 -7.48
CA ASP A 134 -6.72 5.25 -8.54
C ASP A 134 -5.42 5.97 -8.15
N CYS A 135 -5.54 7.17 -7.57
CA CYS A 135 -4.39 7.93 -7.08
C CYS A 135 -3.64 7.18 -5.95
N CYS A 136 -4.36 6.67 -4.96
CA CYS A 136 -3.77 5.88 -3.87
C CYS A 136 -3.05 4.64 -4.40
N GLN A 137 -3.67 3.93 -5.35
CA GLN A 137 -3.09 2.75 -5.96
C GLN A 137 -1.84 3.07 -6.79
N PHE A 138 -1.82 4.20 -7.50
CA PHE A 138 -0.65 4.65 -8.24
C PHE A 138 0.51 4.98 -7.28
N ASP A 139 0.26 5.78 -6.25
CA ASP A 139 1.29 6.19 -5.30
C ASP A 139 1.82 5.02 -4.47
N LEU A 140 0.97 4.04 -4.15
CA LEU A 140 1.40 2.81 -3.48
C LEU A 140 2.32 1.96 -4.37
N ASN A 141 2.06 1.91 -5.68
CA ASN A 141 2.96 1.28 -6.64
C ASN A 141 4.30 2.03 -6.76
N THR A 142 4.29 3.37 -6.68
CA THR A 142 5.53 4.15 -6.59
C THR A 142 6.31 3.80 -5.33
N CYS A 143 5.63 3.74 -4.17
CA CYS A 143 6.26 3.32 -2.92
C CYS A 143 6.86 1.91 -3.04
N LEU A 144 6.19 0.95 -3.68
CA LEU A 144 6.73 -0.40 -3.91
C LEU A 144 8.04 -0.35 -4.68
N ARG A 145 8.08 0.39 -5.79
CA ARG A 145 9.29 0.50 -6.62
C ARG A 145 10.44 1.06 -5.82
N GLU A 146 10.19 2.09 -5.02
CA GLU A 146 11.19 2.68 -4.14
C GLU A 146 11.65 1.71 -3.02
N THR A 147 10.73 0.96 -2.41
CA THR A 147 11.06 -0.09 -1.43
C THR A 147 11.95 -1.18 -2.05
N VAL A 148 11.65 -1.61 -3.28
CA VAL A 148 12.48 -2.60 -4.00
C VAL A 148 13.88 -2.05 -4.27
N VAL A 149 13.99 -0.77 -4.66
CA VAL A 149 15.30 -0.12 -4.85
C VAL A 149 16.08 -0.08 -3.53
N LEU A 150 15.44 0.31 -2.41
CA LEU A 150 16.10 0.31 -1.11
C LEU A 150 16.54 -1.09 -0.67
N LEU A 151 15.69 -2.09 -0.85
CA LEU A 151 16.01 -3.47 -0.53
C LEU A 151 17.22 -3.95 -1.34
N LYS A 152 17.25 -3.68 -2.65
CA LYS A 152 18.41 -4.03 -3.50
C LYS A 152 19.68 -3.33 -3.03
N SER A 153 19.62 -2.01 -2.80
CA SER A 153 20.78 -1.25 -2.29
C SER A 153 21.28 -1.78 -0.95
N PHE A 154 20.37 -2.19 -0.07
CA PHE A 154 20.69 -2.75 1.24
C PHE A 154 21.34 -4.12 1.12
N LEU A 155 20.77 -5.04 0.33
CA LEU A 155 21.33 -6.37 0.12
C LEU A 155 22.72 -6.33 -0.50
N VAL A 156 22.99 -5.40 -1.41
CA VAL A 156 24.34 -5.20 -1.97
C VAL A 156 25.35 -4.73 -0.92
N ALA A 157 24.89 -4.01 0.11
CA ALA A 157 25.75 -3.55 1.21
C ALA A 157 25.79 -4.52 2.40
N LEU A 158 24.96 -5.56 2.40
CA LEU A 158 24.80 -6.49 3.52
C LEU A 158 25.91 -7.56 3.46
N PRO A 159 26.64 -7.81 4.56
CA PRO A 159 27.57 -8.93 4.63
C PRO A 159 26.87 -10.30 4.47
N ASP A 160 27.52 -11.25 3.80
CA ASP A 160 26.93 -12.57 3.50
C ASP A 160 26.50 -13.35 4.76
N ASP A 161 27.25 -13.22 5.85
CA ASP A 161 26.96 -13.84 7.14
C ASP A 161 25.71 -13.26 7.83
N GLN A 162 25.25 -12.08 7.40
CA GLN A 162 24.09 -11.39 7.95
C GLN A 162 22.79 -11.65 7.16
N ILE A 163 22.86 -12.30 5.99
CA ILE A 163 21.69 -12.57 5.14
C ILE A 163 20.64 -13.42 5.86
N ALA A 164 21.06 -14.52 6.49
CA ALA A 164 20.14 -15.42 7.19
C ALA A 164 19.46 -14.74 8.39
N SER A 165 20.19 -13.90 9.11
CA SER A 165 19.64 -13.10 10.21
C SER A 165 18.56 -12.15 9.70
N PHE A 166 18.87 -11.42 8.63
CA PHE A 166 17.92 -10.49 8.01
C PHE A 166 16.66 -11.20 7.50
N GLU A 167 16.80 -12.35 6.84
CA GLU A 167 15.67 -13.15 6.37
C GLU A 167 14.78 -13.63 7.53
N SER A 168 15.37 -14.10 8.62
CA SER A 168 14.64 -14.60 9.79
C SER A 168 13.81 -13.51 10.48
N GLU A 169 14.25 -12.25 10.40
CA GLU A 169 13.56 -11.11 10.97
C GLU A 169 12.42 -10.59 10.10
N LEU A 170 12.48 -10.81 8.78
CA LEU A 170 11.48 -10.27 7.86
C LEU A 170 10.09 -10.89 8.03
N LYS A 171 9.92 -11.96 8.85
CA LYS A 171 8.67 -12.65 9.23
C LYS A 171 7.44 -12.14 8.47
N LEU A 172 7.44 -12.36 7.16
CA LEU A 172 6.39 -11.81 6.33
C LEU A 172 5.11 -12.55 6.72
N PRO A 173 3.99 -11.83 6.91
CA PRO A 173 2.73 -12.48 7.23
C PRO A 173 2.46 -13.54 6.16
N SER A 174 2.41 -14.81 6.60
CA SER A 174 2.06 -15.92 5.73
C SER A 174 0.73 -15.58 5.05
N VAL A 175 0.72 -15.55 3.71
CA VAL A 175 -0.49 -15.31 2.93
C VAL A 175 -1.40 -16.51 3.11
N ARG A 176 -2.14 -16.54 4.21
CA ARG A 176 -3.29 -17.44 4.36
C ARG A 176 -4.44 -16.80 3.60
N THR A 177 -4.65 -17.25 2.37
CA THR A 177 -5.93 -17.09 1.69
C THR A 177 -6.99 -17.85 2.49
N ALA A 178 -7.68 -17.17 3.39
CA ALA A 178 -8.88 -17.75 3.99
C ALA A 178 -9.88 -18.08 2.86
N PRO A 179 -10.46 -19.29 2.83
CA PRO A 179 -11.54 -19.58 1.90
C PRO A 179 -12.71 -18.65 2.21
N ARG A 180 -13.17 -17.94 1.18
CA ARG A 180 -14.33 -17.04 1.26
C ARG A 180 -15.60 -17.85 1.50
N SER A 181 -15.98 -18.09 2.75
CA SER A 181 -17.35 -18.46 3.08
C SER A 181 -18.22 -17.21 3.04
N PHE A 182 -18.70 -16.85 1.85
CA PHE A 182 -19.83 -15.93 1.71
C PHE A 182 -21.08 -16.67 2.22
N ALA A 183 -21.33 -16.59 3.52
CA ALA A 183 -22.61 -16.96 4.07
C ALA A 183 -23.63 -15.90 3.63
N PHE A 184 -24.25 -16.12 2.47
CA PHE A 184 -25.49 -15.44 2.11
C PHE A 184 -26.52 -15.76 3.20
N ARG A 185 -26.79 -14.78 4.07
CA ARG A 185 -28.02 -14.79 4.88
C ARG A 185 -29.19 -14.62 3.92
N HIS A 186 -29.66 -15.73 3.34
CA HIS A 186 -30.97 -15.78 2.72
C HIS A 186 -32.00 -15.39 3.78
N ARG A 187 -32.56 -14.18 3.65
CA ARG A 187 -33.82 -13.79 4.28
C ARG A 187 -34.85 -14.81 3.82
N ARG A 188 -35.24 -15.73 4.71
CA ARG A 188 -36.40 -16.60 4.48
C ARG A 188 -37.63 -15.70 4.36
N PHE A 189 -38.20 -15.62 3.16
CA PHE A 189 -39.57 -15.13 3.01
C PHE A 189 -40.49 -16.06 3.79
N ALA A 190 -41.21 -15.50 4.76
CA ALA A 190 -42.27 -16.22 5.45
C ALA A 190 -43.37 -16.55 4.44
N ALA A 191 -43.77 -17.83 4.39
CA ALA A 191 -44.91 -18.27 3.61
C ALA A 191 -46.19 -17.62 4.18
N VAL A 192 -46.93 -16.91 3.33
CA VAL A 192 -48.28 -16.43 3.64
C VAL A 192 -49.23 -17.63 3.55
N PRO A 193 -49.94 -18.03 4.61
CA PRO A 193 -50.95 -19.07 4.50
C PRO A 193 -52.21 -18.48 3.85
N GLY A 194 -52.58 -19.01 2.69
CA GLY A 194 -53.86 -18.74 2.06
C GLY A 194 -54.98 -19.51 2.76
N LYS A 195 -56.03 -18.78 3.15
CA LYS A 195 -57.43 -19.22 3.16
C LYS A 195 -58.29 -18.03 2.80
#